data_AF-A0A6N7DBK7-F1
#
_entry.id   AF-A0A6N7DBK7-F1
#
_cell.length_a   1.000
_cell.length_b   1.000
_cell.length_c   1.000
_cell.angle_alpha   90.00
_cell.angle_beta   90.00
_cell.angle_gamma   90.00
#
_symmetry.space_group_name_H-M   'P 1'
#
loop_
_entity.id
_entity.type
_entity.pdbx_description
1 polymer ?
#
loop_
_entity_poly.entity_id
_entity_poly.type
_entity_poly.pdbx_seq_one_letter_code
_entity_poly.pdbx_strand_id
1 'polypeptide(L)'
;MAAPPKLSPQKWTAVRAKWENDPRDGYTWLVAEMELPVSAPAVRKRATADGWLKKAPLHLPGEKPTPETIETKAKTGKSGKSKAKVSGRMVSEKGETIAGETIETLPTTTMQAVERDPDEFGVFADLTDQQEIFVREYLVDWNASAAAIRAGYSPKSAMTQGWQLLQNPKVSQAIVTLAMARARRLGIDGDELMRLWAAIVTFDANEISQLRRVCCPYCWGEGHARQYTPSGLEEAKKKHDRERARRKKADSADDIGEFPDYTDAWYDKRKAPHEDCPECHGHGIEEVFFNDTRNLSPAARLVYCGVKVGKEGIEVLMLSKERAMDNLARALGLFKEKDVEVNINMVSGEDLYRIYEDKMHQARTRQAAVLSERGLIEDATPAASGDEDEQQPQEPESTDS
;
A
#
# COMPACT_ATOMS: atom_id res chain seq x y z
N MET A 1 4.28 23.83 -39.43
CA MET A 1 3.60 22.54 -39.14
C MET A 1 2.20 22.86 -38.63
N ALA A 2 1.16 22.58 -39.41
CA ALA A 2 -0.23 22.91 -39.09
C ALA A 2 -0.69 22.22 -37.79
N ALA A 3 -1.44 22.94 -36.95
CA ALA A 3 -1.98 22.40 -35.70
C ALA A 3 -2.86 21.16 -35.99
N PRO A 4 -2.77 20.08 -35.19
CA PRO A 4 -3.58 18.89 -35.42
C PRO A 4 -5.07 19.27 -35.35
N PRO A 5 -5.91 18.73 -36.25
CA PRO A 5 -7.32 19.10 -36.36
C PRO A 5 -8.05 18.77 -35.05
N LYS A 6 -8.55 19.82 -34.37
CA LYS A 6 -9.34 19.67 -33.15
C LYS A 6 -10.73 19.17 -33.52
N LEU A 7 -11.15 18.02 -32.97
CA LEU A 7 -12.54 17.58 -33.06
C LEU A 7 -13.46 18.69 -32.50
N SER A 8 -14.57 18.95 -33.18
CA SER A 8 -15.61 19.86 -32.67
C SER A 8 -16.31 19.27 -31.44
N PRO A 9 -16.89 20.10 -30.54
CA PRO A 9 -17.60 19.62 -29.36
C PRO A 9 -18.72 18.62 -29.68
N GLN A 10 -19.45 18.84 -30.78
CA GLN A 10 -20.52 17.94 -31.26
C GLN A 10 -19.99 16.56 -31.66
N LYS A 11 -18.79 16.50 -32.25
CA LYS A 11 -18.14 15.23 -32.58
C LYS A 11 -17.71 14.49 -31.32
N TRP A 12 -17.21 15.20 -30.30
CA TRP A 12 -16.87 14.59 -29.01
C TRP A 12 -18.08 13.99 -28.29
N THR A 13 -19.24 14.64 -28.34
CA THR A 13 -20.48 14.06 -27.78
C THR A 13 -20.91 12.79 -28.50
N ALA A 14 -20.73 12.71 -29.82
CA ALA A 14 -21.01 11.49 -30.58
C ALA A 14 -20.02 10.36 -30.27
N VAL A 15 -18.72 10.67 -30.13
CA VAL A 15 -17.69 9.71 -29.71
C VAL A 15 -17.99 9.16 -28.31
N ARG A 16 -18.39 10.04 -27.37
CA ARG A 16 -18.83 9.64 -26.02
C ARG A 16 -20.03 8.70 -26.07
N ALA A 17 -21.09 9.09 -26.77
CA ALA A 17 -22.30 8.29 -26.85
C ALA A 17 -22.06 6.90 -27.46
N LYS A 18 -21.21 6.80 -28.48
CA LYS A 18 -20.85 5.50 -29.08
C LYS A 18 -20.05 4.63 -28.10
N TRP A 19 -19.12 5.22 -27.36
CA TRP A 19 -18.31 4.49 -26.38
C TRP A 19 -19.11 4.05 -25.14
N GLU A 20 -19.99 4.90 -24.61
CA GLU A 20 -20.78 4.59 -23.41
C GLU A 20 -21.86 3.52 -23.67
N ASN A 21 -22.28 3.34 -24.92
CA ASN A 21 -23.27 2.34 -25.33
C ASN A 21 -22.64 1.04 -25.86
N ASP A 22 -21.32 0.97 -26.05
CA ASP A 22 -20.64 -0.22 -26.59
C ASP A 22 -19.97 -1.03 -25.46
N PRO A 23 -20.17 -2.36 -25.42
CA PRO A 23 -19.58 -3.20 -24.38
C PRO A 23 -18.05 -3.33 -24.51
N ARG A 24 -17.44 -3.08 -25.67
CA ARG A 24 -16.00 -3.32 -25.92
C ARG A 24 -15.08 -2.34 -25.21
N ASP A 25 -14.08 -2.83 -24.49
CA ASP A 25 -13.15 -1.99 -23.73
C ASP A 25 -12.07 -1.33 -24.58
N GLY A 26 -11.48 -0.27 -24.04
CA GLY A 26 -10.47 0.53 -24.72
C GLY A 26 -11.04 1.53 -25.73
N TYR A 27 -10.14 2.16 -26.49
CA TYR A 27 -10.45 3.28 -27.39
C TYR A 27 -9.89 3.11 -28.81
N THR A 28 -9.17 2.02 -29.08
CA THR A 28 -8.54 1.74 -30.38
C THR A 28 -9.57 1.41 -31.46
N TRP A 29 -10.53 0.54 -31.12
CA TRP A 29 -11.65 0.20 -31.99
C TRP A 29 -12.51 1.43 -32.31
N LEU A 30 -12.72 2.30 -31.31
CA LEU A 30 -13.52 3.51 -31.46
C LEU A 30 -12.91 4.49 -32.46
N VAL A 31 -11.59 4.67 -32.41
CA VAL A 31 -10.86 5.53 -33.37
C VAL A 31 -10.90 4.96 -34.78
N ALA A 32 -10.75 3.64 -34.93
CA ALA A 32 -10.76 2.98 -36.23
C ALA A 32 -12.16 3.03 -36.87
N GLU A 33 -13.23 2.69 -36.13
CA GLU A 33 -14.59 2.64 -36.69
C GLU A 33 -15.21 4.01 -36.94
N MET A 34 -14.81 5.04 -36.17
CA MET A 34 -15.30 6.41 -36.35
C MET A 34 -14.37 7.25 -37.22
N GLU A 35 -13.28 6.64 -37.73
CA GLU A 35 -12.24 7.28 -38.53
C GLU A 35 -11.78 8.62 -37.93
N LEU A 36 -11.52 8.61 -36.62
CA LEU A 36 -11.25 9.84 -35.89
C LEU A 36 -9.86 10.38 -36.25
N PRO A 37 -9.71 11.69 -36.53
CA PRO A 37 -8.40 12.31 -36.78
C PRO A 37 -7.56 12.50 -35.49
N VAL A 38 -7.89 11.78 -34.41
CA VAL A 38 -7.21 11.81 -33.12
C VAL A 38 -6.86 10.40 -32.67
N SER A 39 -5.74 10.25 -31.98
CA SER A 39 -5.25 8.95 -31.52
C SER A 39 -6.04 8.41 -30.32
N ALA A 40 -6.05 7.08 -30.14
CA ALA A 40 -6.72 6.44 -29.00
C ALA A 40 -6.25 6.96 -27.62
N PRO A 41 -4.95 7.29 -27.39
CA PRO A 41 -4.51 7.97 -26.16
C PRO A 41 -5.14 9.35 -25.96
N ALA A 42 -5.38 10.12 -27.03
CA ALA A 42 -6.03 11.43 -26.93
C ALA A 42 -7.50 11.29 -26.50
N VAL A 43 -8.21 10.28 -27.02
CA VAL A 43 -9.57 9.94 -26.59
C VAL A 43 -9.60 9.48 -25.13
N ARG A 44 -8.64 8.63 -24.71
CA ARG A 44 -8.51 8.19 -23.31
C ARG A 44 -8.31 9.37 -22.34
N LYS A 45 -7.43 10.31 -22.69
CA LYS A 45 -7.18 11.50 -21.88
C LYS A 45 -8.44 12.35 -21.73
N ARG A 46 -9.24 12.46 -22.80
CA ARG A 46 -10.53 13.16 -22.77
C ARG A 46 -11.59 12.43 -21.96
N ALA A 47 -11.74 11.12 -22.13
CA ALA A 47 -12.69 10.30 -21.39
C ALA A 47 -12.42 10.33 -19.87
N THR A 48 -11.13 10.37 -19.48
CA THR A 48 -10.73 10.50 -18.07
C THR A 48 -11.03 11.90 -17.51
N ALA A 49 -10.79 12.96 -18.30
CA ALA A 49 -11.07 14.33 -17.88
C ALA A 49 -12.58 14.64 -17.77
N ASP A 50 -13.39 14.05 -18.65
CA ASP A 50 -14.84 14.28 -18.74
C ASP A 50 -15.67 13.20 -18.01
N GLY A 51 -15.02 12.25 -17.33
CA GLY A 51 -15.65 11.21 -16.50
C GLY A 51 -16.63 10.30 -17.25
N TRP A 52 -16.22 9.72 -18.39
CA TRP A 52 -17.10 8.85 -19.17
C TRP A 52 -17.36 7.53 -18.45
N LEU A 53 -18.63 7.07 -18.46
CA LEU A 53 -19.06 5.84 -17.80
C LEU A 53 -19.89 5.02 -18.78
N LYS A 54 -19.55 3.74 -18.93
CA LYS A 54 -20.36 2.83 -19.74
C LYS A 54 -21.72 2.60 -19.09
N LYS A 55 -22.77 2.56 -19.90
CA LYS A 55 -24.09 2.14 -19.44
C LYS A 55 -24.05 0.64 -19.18
N ALA A 56 -24.47 0.24 -17.98
CA ALA A 56 -24.52 -1.17 -17.61
C ALA A 56 -25.37 -1.95 -18.63
N PRO A 57 -24.91 -3.12 -19.12
CA PRO A 57 -25.74 -3.97 -19.95
C PRO A 57 -26.98 -4.44 -19.17
N LEU A 58 -28.16 -4.40 -19.77
CA LEU A 58 -29.30 -5.19 -19.30
C LEU A 58 -28.96 -6.66 -19.54
N HIS A 59 -28.65 -7.40 -18.48
CA HIS A 59 -28.23 -8.81 -18.55
C HIS A 59 -29.44 -9.70 -18.88
N LEU A 60 -29.44 -10.36 -20.04
CA LEU A 60 -30.32 -11.51 -20.31
C LEU A 60 -29.74 -12.77 -19.64
N PRO A 61 -30.58 -13.70 -19.16
CA PRO A 61 -30.12 -14.82 -18.33
C PRO A 61 -29.46 -15.87 -19.22
N GLY A 62 -28.14 -16.04 -19.14
CA GLY A 62 -27.49 -17.14 -19.85
C GLY A 62 -25.97 -17.14 -19.96
N GLU A 63 -25.29 -16.01 -19.79
CA GLU A 63 -23.81 -15.97 -19.92
C GLU A 63 -23.15 -15.35 -18.70
N LYS A 64 -22.15 -16.07 -18.16
CA LYS A 64 -21.39 -15.68 -16.97
C LYS A 64 -20.38 -14.59 -17.36
N PRO A 65 -20.22 -13.51 -16.58
CA PRO A 65 -19.14 -12.55 -16.81
C PRO A 65 -17.78 -13.18 -16.45
N THR A 66 -16.83 -13.08 -17.38
CA THR A 66 -15.40 -13.29 -17.09
C THR A 66 -14.92 -12.20 -16.13
N PRO A 67 -14.21 -12.54 -15.04
CA PRO A 67 -13.71 -11.53 -14.12
C PRO A 67 -12.57 -10.74 -14.78
N GLU A 68 -12.70 -9.41 -14.79
CA GLU A 68 -11.58 -8.50 -15.00
C GLU A 68 -10.49 -8.80 -13.96
N THR A 69 -9.36 -9.31 -14.44
CA THR A 69 -8.11 -9.37 -13.69
C THR A 69 -7.65 -7.93 -13.48
N ILE A 70 -7.75 -7.42 -12.25
CA ILE A 70 -6.95 -6.27 -11.82
C ILE A 70 -5.50 -6.77 -11.70
N GLU A 71 -4.80 -6.82 -12.83
CA GLU A 71 -3.34 -6.91 -12.85
C GLU A 71 -2.80 -5.55 -12.38
N THR A 72 -2.45 -5.44 -11.10
CA THR A 72 -1.48 -4.43 -10.66
C THR A 72 -0.11 -4.81 -11.21
N LYS A 73 0.15 -4.50 -12.49
CA LYS A 73 1.51 -4.42 -13.02
C LYS A 73 2.22 -3.25 -12.34
N ALA A 74 2.89 -3.57 -11.23
CA ALA A 74 3.97 -2.75 -10.69
C ALA A 74 5.09 -2.68 -11.73
N LYS A 75 5.01 -1.69 -12.63
CA LYS A 75 6.17 -1.27 -13.41
C LYS A 75 7.07 -0.47 -12.47
N THR A 76 8.20 -1.08 -12.13
CA THR A 76 9.44 -0.43 -11.73
C THR A 76 9.81 0.64 -12.77
N GLY A 77 9.28 1.84 -12.57
CA GLY A 77 9.69 3.08 -13.20
C GLY A 77 10.45 3.90 -12.17
N LYS A 78 11.76 3.98 -12.34
CA LYS A 78 12.70 4.77 -11.55
C LYS A 78 12.32 6.25 -11.72
N SER A 79 11.61 6.82 -10.75
CA SER A 79 11.47 8.27 -10.59
C SER A 79 11.90 8.65 -9.19
N GLY A 80 12.95 9.47 -9.13
CA GLY A 80 13.58 9.92 -7.90
C GLY A 80 12.58 10.70 -7.05
N LYS A 81 12.25 10.14 -5.88
CA LYS A 81 11.66 10.89 -4.77
C LYS A 81 12.78 11.56 -4.01
N SER A 82 12.83 12.88 -4.09
CA SER A 82 13.50 13.75 -3.14
C SER A 82 12.96 13.46 -1.74
N LYS A 83 13.76 12.78 -0.92
CA LYS A 83 13.55 12.67 0.52
C LYS A 83 14.09 13.95 1.16
N ALA A 84 13.22 14.74 1.77
CA ALA A 84 13.63 15.71 2.78
C ALA A 84 14.15 14.90 3.99
N LYS A 85 15.46 14.95 4.22
CA LYS A 85 16.15 14.33 5.36
C LYS A 85 16.24 15.40 6.46
N VAL A 86 15.54 15.21 7.57
CA VAL A 86 15.85 15.93 8.83
C VAL A 86 17.12 15.27 9.37
N SER A 87 18.27 15.93 9.25
CA SER A 87 19.50 15.49 9.89
C SER A 87 19.65 16.19 11.24
N GLY A 88 19.35 15.48 12.33
CA GLY A 88 19.83 15.85 13.65
C GLY A 88 21.31 15.48 13.75
N ARG A 89 22.20 16.46 13.59
CA ARG A 89 23.63 16.31 13.88
C ARG A 89 23.83 16.54 15.38
N MET A 90 24.06 15.46 16.12
CA MET A 90 24.58 15.56 17.49
C MET A 90 26.01 16.11 17.41
N VAL A 91 26.18 17.38 17.75
CA VAL A 91 27.48 17.95 18.10
C VAL A 91 27.64 17.78 19.60
N SER A 92 28.64 16.98 19.97
CA SER A 92 29.16 16.90 21.32
C SER A 92 30.03 18.13 21.57
N GLU A 93 29.47 19.17 22.19
CA GLU A 93 30.24 20.19 22.90
C GLU A 93 29.68 20.33 24.32
N LYS A 94 30.58 20.31 25.30
CA LYS A 94 30.27 20.49 26.72
C LYS A 94 30.12 21.97 27.04
N GLY A 95 29.08 22.30 27.82
CA GLY A 95 28.83 23.61 28.46
C GLY A 95 27.60 24.28 27.84
N GLU A 96 26.54 24.67 28.53
CA GLU A 96 26.28 24.87 29.95
C GLU A 96 24.80 24.50 30.24
N THR A 97 24.53 24.18 31.50
CA THR A 97 23.24 23.74 32.06
C THR A 97 22.06 24.66 31.72
N ILE A 98 21.05 24.14 31.04
CA ILE A 98 19.67 24.66 31.10
C ILE A 98 18.78 23.50 31.57
N ALA A 99 18.02 23.77 32.63
CA ALA A 99 17.38 22.83 33.53
C ALA A 99 16.45 21.80 32.89
N GLY A 100 16.52 20.57 33.40
CA GLY A 100 15.76 19.41 32.95
C GLY A 100 14.43 19.22 33.68
N GLU A 101 13.44 20.08 33.44
CA GLU A 101 12.13 19.99 34.13
C GLU A 101 10.94 19.61 33.23
N THR A 102 11.10 19.36 31.93
CA THR A 102 9.95 19.18 31.01
C THR A 102 9.52 17.74 30.72
N ILE A 103 10.31 16.73 31.10
CA ILE A 103 9.94 15.31 30.87
C ILE A 103 9.37 14.65 32.14
N GLU A 104 9.84 15.03 33.33
CA GLU A 104 9.42 14.43 34.61
C GLU A 104 8.05 14.91 35.12
N THR A 105 7.53 16.03 34.58
CA THR A 105 6.23 16.62 34.97
C THR A 105 5.05 16.11 34.13
N LEU A 106 5.30 15.22 33.15
CA LEU A 106 4.26 14.65 32.30
C LEU A 106 3.51 13.53 33.04
N PRO A 107 2.16 13.53 33.03
CA PRO A 107 1.37 12.56 33.77
C PRO A 107 1.62 11.13 33.26
N THR A 108 1.94 10.24 34.19
CA THR A 108 2.33 8.83 33.96
C THR A 108 1.15 7.92 33.62
N THR A 109 -0.10 8.39 33.74
CA THR A 109 -1.30 7.56 33.54
C THR A 109 -2.31 8.17 32.59
N THR A 110 -2.94 7.30 31.80
CA THR A 110 -3.92 7.57 30.73
C THR A 110 -5.08 8.47 31.18
N MET A 111 -5.49 8.40 32.46
CA MET A 111 -6.58 9.23 32.98
C MET A 111 -6.18 10.68 33.29
N GLN A 112 -4.94 10.95 33.72
CA GLN A 112 -4.49 12.32 34.01
C GLN A 112 -4.20 13.15 32.74
N ALA A 113 -4.00 12.50 31.59
CA ALA A 113 -3.77 13.17 30.31
C ALA A 113 -5.07 13.65 29.64
N VAL A 114 -6.23 13.07 29.98
CA VAL A 114 -7.54 13.34 29.34
C VAL A 114 -8.13 14.68 29.77
N GLU A 115 -7.82 15.16 30.98
CA GLU A 115 -8.46 16.33 31.58
C GLU A 115 -7.64 17.63 31.51
N ARG A 116 -6.36 17.58 31.11
CA ARG A 116 -5.48 18.77 31.10
C ARG A 116 -5.34 19.39 29.71
N ASP A 117 -5.61 20.70 29.65
CA ASP A 117 -5.40 21.52 28.46
C ASP A 117 -3.90 21.46 28.08
N PRO A 118 -3.52 21.21 26.81
CA PRO A 118 -2.12 21.19 26.38
C PRO A 118 -1.28 22.44 26.78
N ASP A 119 -1.94 23.54 27.12
CA ASP A 119 -1.31 24.78 27.60
C ASP A 119 -0.71 24.64 29.02
N GLU A 120 -1.19 23.68 29.82
CA GLU A 120 -0.77 23.48 31.21
C GLU A 120 0.69 22.99 31.33
N PHE A 121 1.27 22.47 30.23
CA PHE A 121 2.67 21.99 30.19
C PHE A 121 3.66 23.02 29.62
N GLY A 122 3.24 24.27 29.39
CA GLY A 122 4.13 25.31 28.88
C GLY A 122 4.71 25.05 27.49
N VAL A 123 4.10 24.13 26.72
CA VAL A 123 4.60 23.68 25.39
C VAL A 123 4.69 24.85 24.40
N PHE A 124 3.85 25.88 24.59
CA PHE A 124 3.80 27.07 23.75
C PHE A 124 4.57 28.27 24.32
N ALA A 125 5.14 28.19 25.53
CA ALA A 125 5.77 29.34 26.20
C ALA A 125 6.89 30.01 25.38
N ASP A 126 7.57 29.21 24.56
CA ASP A 126 8.68 29.64 23.71
C ASP A 126 8.29 29.94 22.25
N LEU A 127 7.01 29.82 21.91
CA LEU A 127 6.45 29.99 20.57
C LEU A 127 5.75 31.35 20.46
N THR A 128 5.76 31.92 19.25
CA THR A 128 4.90 33.07 18.97
C THR A 128 3.45 32.63 18.80
N ASP A 129 2.48 33.52 19.05
CA ASP A 129 1.04 33.24 18.84
C ASP A 129 0.77 32.62 17.45
N GLN A 130 1.48 33.14 16.43
CA GLN A 130 1.34 32.65 15.06
C GLN A 130 1.94 31.24 14.85
N GLN A 131 3.02 30.91 15.55
CA GLN A 131 3.60 29.57 15.55
C GLN A 131 2.74 28.59 16.34
N GLU A 132 2.14 29.01 17.44
CA GLU A 132 1.19 28.20 18.19
C GLU A 132 -0.03 27.82 17.33
N ILE A 133 -0.66 28.79 16.67
CA ILE A 133 -1.79 28.51 15.78
C ILE A 133 -1.36 27.55 14.68
N PHE A 134 -0.16 27.72 14.11
CA PHE A 134 0.39 26.79 13.13
C PHE A 134 0.50 25.37 13.68
N VAL A 135 1.04 25.18 14.89
CA VAL A 135 1.16 23.85 15.53
C VAL A 135 -0.21 23.21 15.71
N ARG A 136 -1.18 23.96 16.26
CA ARG A 136 -2.55 23.46 16.47
C ARG A 136 -3.21 23.04 15.15
N GLU A 137 -3.09 23.87 14.13
CA GLU A 137 -3.65 23.63 12.80
C GLU A 137 -2.95 22.47 12.07
N TYR A 138 -1.64 22.33 12.24
CA TYR A 138 -0.88 21.24 11.64
C TYR A 138 -1.28 19.88 12.21
N LEU A 139 -1.59 19.80 13.51
CA LEU A 139 -2.05 18.57 14.15
C LEU A 139 -3.46 18.12 13.72
N VAL A 140 -4.19 18.91 12.92
CA VAL A 140 -5.49 18.52 12.38
C VAL A 140 -5.34 17.59 11.18
N ASP A 141 -4.50 17.96 10.21
CA ASP A 141 -4.42 17.30 8.90
C ASP A 141 -2.98 16.94 8.47
N TRP A 142 -1.98 17.24 9.30
CA TRP A 142 -0.54 17.07 9.03
C TRP A 142 -0.09 17.76 7.73
N ASN A 143 -0.79 18.83 7.31
CA ASN A 143 -0.51 19.59 6.10
C ASN A 143 0.11 20.95 6.43
N ALA A 144 1.43 21.07 6.21
CA ALA A 144 2.18 22.27 6.57
C ALA A 144 1.73 23.53 5.80
N SER A 145 1.47 23.40 4.50
CA SER A 145 1.04 24.54 3.68
C SER A 145 -0.36 25.02 4.10
N ALA A 146 -1.28 24.09 4.36
CA ALA A 146 -2.64 24.44 4.78
C ALA A 146 -2.66 25.02 6.20
N ALA A 147 -1.87 24.45 7.12
CA ALA A 147 -1.71 24.96 8.48
C ALA A 147 -1.11 26.38 8.49
N ALA A 148 -0.12 26.65 7.64
CA ALA A 148 0.45 28.00 7.51
C ALA A 148 -0.59 29.03 7.07
N ILE A 149 -1.43 28.71 6.07
CA ILE A 149 -2.50 29.61 5.62
C ILE A 149 -3.50 29.89 6.76
N ARG A 150 -3.93 28.84 7.47
CA ARG A 150 -4.89 28.98 8.60
C ARG A 150 -4.29 29.75 9.78
N ALA A 151 -2.99 29.63 10.00
CA ALA A 151 -2.24 30.44 10.96
C ALA A 151 -1.97 31.89 10.51
N GLY A 152 -2.52 32.33 9.38
CA GLY A 152 -2.41 33.71 8.92
C GLY A 152 -1.11 34.04 8.19
N TYR A 153 -0.32 33.04 7.79
CA TYR A 153 0.83 33.27 6.92
C TYR A 153 0.37 33.52 5.47
N SER A 154 1.21 34.20 4.69
CA SER A 154 0.88 34.57 3.31
C SER A 154 0.62 33.32 2.45
N PRO A 155 -0.53 33.23 1.76
CA PRO A 155 -0.85 32.10 0.90
C PRO A 155 0.18 31.86 -0.21
N LYS A 156 0.85 32.94 -0.66
CA LYS A 156 1.87 32.87 -1.71
C LYS A 156 3.16 32.20 -1.24
N SER A 157 3.47 32.24 0.06
CA SER A 157 4.69 31.66 0.65
C SER A 157 4.41 30.53 1.64
N ALA A 158 3.15 30.11 1.80
CA ALA A 158 2.72 29.12 2.78
C ALA A 158 3.47 27.78 2.68
N MET A 159 3.82 27.34 1.46
CA MET A 159 4.59 26.12 1.27
C MET A 159 6.01 26.23 1.85
N THR A 160 6.70 27.33 1.53
CA THR A 160 8.07 27.58 2.03
C THR A 160 8.07 27.80 3.53
N GLN A 161 7.13 28.61 4.04
CA GLN A 161 7.04 28.91 5.47
C GLN A 161 6.59 27.70 6.30
N GLY A 162 5.63 26.91 5.81
CA GLY A 162 5.26 25.66 6.46
C GLY A 162 6.44 24.69 6.57
N TRP A 163 7.25 24.57 5.51
CA TRP A 163 8.48 23.78 5.57
C TRP A 163 9.51 24.32 6.58
N GLN A 164 9.73 25.64 6.60
CA GLN A 164 10.65 26.28 7.56
C GLN A 164 10.18 26.11 9.02
N LEU A 165 8.87 26.24 9.27
CA LEU A 165 8.28 26.05 10.59
C LEU A 165 8.48 24.63 11.10
N LEU A 166 8.35 23.62 10.23
CA LEU A 166 8.63 22.22 10.61
C LEU A 166 10.12 21.95 10.93
N GLN A 167 11.04 22.75 10.38
CA GLN A 167 12.48 22.67 10.70
C GLN A 167 12.85 23.44 11.98
N ASN A 168 11.97 24.32 12.47
CA ASN A 168 12.22 25.04 13.72
C ASN A 168 12.16 24.05 14.90
N PRO A 169 13.24 23.88 15.69
CA PRO A 169 13.27 22.91 16.79
C PRO A 169 12.15 23.12 17.81
N LYS A 170 11.79 24.38 18.12
CA LYS A 170 10.72 24.69 19.09
C LYS A 170 9.35 24.23 18.60
N VAL A 171 9.03 24.52 17.33
CA VAL A 171 7.78 24.13 16.68
C VAL A 171 7.71 22.61 16.55
N SER A 172 8.81 21.97 16.13
CA SER A 172 8.91 20.52 16.00
C SER A 172 8.71 19.80 17.34
N GLN A 173 9.36 20.29 18.40
CA GLN A 173 9.20 19.77 19.76
C GLN A 173 7.76 19.90 20.25
N ALA A 174 7.11 21.04 20.00
CA ALA A 174 5.70 21.25 20.36
C ALA A 174 4.76 20.28 19.62
N ILE A 175 4.95 20.08 18.31
CA ILE A 175 4.18 19.11 17.52
C ILE A 175 4.34 17.70 18.09
N VAL A 176 5.57 17.26 18.35
CA VAL A 176 5.85 15.94 18.91
C VAL A 176 5.19 15.76 20.27
N THR A 177 5.35 16.74 21.17
CA THR A 177 4.81 16.68 22.53
C THR A 177 3.28 16.58 22.52
N LEU A 178 2.61 17.40 21.72
CA LEU A 178 1.14 17.39 21.60
C LEU A 178 0.61 16.13 20.89
N ALA A 179 1.32 15.64 19.88
CA ALA A 179 0.99 14.38 19.24
C ALA A 179 1.08 13.21 20.22
N MET A 180 2.14 13.16 21.04
CA MET A 180 2.30 12.17 22.10
C MET A 180 1.24 12.31 23.19
N ALA A 181 0.91 13.53 23.61
CA ALA A 181 -0.17 13.77 24.57
C ALA A 181 -1.52 13.29 24.04
N ARG A 182 -1.83 13.57 22.76
CA ARG A 182 -3.04 13.05 22.09
C ARG A 182 -3.04 11.53 22.02
N ALA A 183 -1.91 10.91 21.69
CA ALA A 183 -1.76 9.46 21.63
C ALA A 183 -2.01 8.81 23.00
N ARG A 184 -1.42 9.37 24.07
CA ARG A 184 -1.65 8.96 25.46
C ARG A 184 -3.10 9.11 25.89
N ARG A 185 -3.79 10.20 25.51
CA ARG A 185 -5.23 10.39 25.78
C ARG A 185 -6.09 9.28 25.17
N LEU A 186 -5.70 8.78 24.01
CA LEU A 186 -6.38 7.67 23.34
C LEU A 186 -5.93 6.30 23.86
N GLY A 187 -4.97 6.25 24.78
CA GLY A 187 -4.37 5.02 25.28
C GLY A 187 -3.51 4.29 24.25
N ILE A 188 -3.10 4.94 23.15
CA ILE A 188 -2.28 4.35 22.08
C ILE A 188 -0.91 5.02 22.10
N ASP A 189 -0.16 4.82 23.17
CA ASP A 189 1.24 5.27 23.23
C ASP A 189 2.19 4.22 22.65
N GLY A 190 3.50 4.49 22.71
CA GLY A 190 4.52 3.61 22.16
C GLY A 190 4.52 2.22 22.80
N ASP A 191 4.31 2.15 24.12
CA ASP A 191 4.32 0.89 24.86
C ASP A 191 3.10 0.05 24.52
N GLU A 192 1.92 0.67 24.45
CA GLU A 192 0.71 -0.03 24.01
C GLU A 192 0.84 -0.52 22.56
N LEU A 193 1.39 0.29 21.66
CA LEU A 193 1.60 -0.12 20.27
C LEU A 193 2.56 -1.31 20.18
N MET A 194 3.65 -1.31 20.96
CA MET A 194 4.56 -2.45 21.06
C MET A 194 3.85 -3.69 21.62
N ARG A 195 2.99 -3.53 22.63
CA ARG A 195 2.18 -4.62 23.20
C ARG A 195 1.23 -5.22 22.15
N LEU A 196 0.59 -4.38 21.33
CA LEU A 196 -0.28 -4.83 20.24
C LEU A 196 0.51 -5.60 19.17
N TRP A 197 1.67 -5.09 18.74
CA TRP A 197 2.52 -5.81 17.80
C TRP A 197 3.03 -7.14 18.38
N ALA A 198 3.45 -7.16 19.65
CA ALA A 198 3.86 -8.38 20.32
C ALA A 198 2.72 -9.42 20.33
N ALA A 199 1.49 -9.01 20.65
CA ALA A 199 0.33 -9.90 20.61
C ALA A 199 0.07 -10.49 19.22
N ILE A 200 0.21 -9.70 18.14
CA ILE A 200 0.10 -10.18 16.76
C ILE A 200 1.22 -11.18 16.44
N VAL A 201 2.44 -10.91 16.91
CA VAL A 201 3.60 -11.79 16.66
C VAL A 201 3.48 -13.11 17.41
N THR A 202 2.98 -13.10 18.65
CA THR A 202 2.83 -14.33 19.44
C THR A 202 1.56 -15.11 19.13
N PHE A 203 0.65 -14.55 18.32
CA PHE A 203 -0.62 -15.17 17.99
C PHE A 203 -0.46 -16.53 17.28
N ASP A 204 -1.22 -17.52 17.73
CA ASP A 204 -1.34 -18.84 17.10
C ASP A 204 -2.50 -18.85 16.10
N ALA A 205 -2.18 -19.02 14.82
CA ALA A 205 -3.17 -19.05 13.74
C ALA A 205 -4.19 -20.20 13.89
N ASN A 206 -3.84 -21.26 14.63
CA ASN A 206 -4.75 -22.37 14.92
C ASN A 206 -5.96 -21.95 15.78
N GLU A 207 -5.92 -20.80 16.46
CA GLU A 207 -7.10 -20.24 17.14
C GLU A 207 -8.20 -19.86 16.15
N ILE A 208 -7.88 -19.60 14.88
CA ILE A 208 -8.86 -19.19 13.86
C ILE A 208 -9.07 -20.28 12.82
N SER A 209 -8.00 -20.80 12.24
CA SER A 209 -8.05 -21.78 11.15
C SER A 209 -7.05 -22.91 11.39
N GLN A 210 -7.52 -24.15 11.32
CA GLN A 210 -6.75 -25.34 11.61
C GLN A 210 -6.73 -26.26 10.39
N LEU A 211 -5.58 -26.90 10.16
CA LEU A 211 -5.49 -28.08 9.30
C LEU A 211 -5.54 -29.32 10.18
N ARG A 212 -6.71 -29.97 10.26
CA ARG A 212 -6.93 -31.14 11.12
C ARG A 212 -6.69 -32.43 10.36
N ARG A 213 -6.19 -33.45 11.07
CA ARG A 213 -6.24 -34.85 10.64
C ARG A 213 -7.37 -35.54 11.38
N VAL A 214 -8.43 -35.91 10.67
CA VAL A 214 -9.59 -36.63 11.21
C VAL A 214 -9.47 -38.12 10.91
N CYS A 215 -10.04 -38.98 11.74
CA CYS A 215 -10.05 -40.41 11.46
C CYS A 215 -10.78 -40.72 10.14
N CYS A 216 -10.37 -41.77 9.41
CA CYS A 216 -11.13 -42.24 8.25
C CYS A 216 -12.33 -43.10 8.68
N PRO A 217 -13.30 -43.37 7.78
CA PRO A 217 -14.47 -44.21 8.08
C PRO A 217 -14.16 -45.65 8.53
N TYR A 218 -12.92 -46.12 8.44
CA TYR A 218 -12.52 -47.48 8.79
C TYR A 218 -11.62 -47.54 10.04
N CYS A 219 -11.22 -46.39 10.59
CA CYS A 219 -10.26 -46.32 11.69
C CYS A 219 -10.72 -47.09 12.93
N TRP A 220 -11.98 -46.92 13.31
CA TRP A 220 -12.49 -47.39 14.60
C TRP A 220 -13.61 -48.42 14.46
N GLY A 221 -13.81 -49.00 13.28
CA GLY A 221 -14.77 -50.09 13.07
C GLY A 221 -14.19 -51.43 13.51
N GLU A 222 -15.03 -52.38 13.90
CA GLU A 222 -14.59 -53.71 14.27
C GLU A 222 -13.88 -54.38 13.09
N GLY A 223 -12.64 -54.83 13.28
CA GLY A 223 -11.80 -55.36 12.19
C GLY A 223 -11.56 -54.37 11.05
N HIS A 224 -11.62 -53.07 11.32
CA HIS A 224 -11.59 -51.99 10.31
C HIS A 224 -12.74 -52.05 9.30
N ALA A 225 -13.90 -52.60 9.70
CA ALA A 225 -15.13 -52.45 8.93
C ALA A 225 -15.52 -50.98 8.79
N ARG A 226 -16.27 -50.67 7.71
CA ARG A 226 -16.68 -49.31 7.42
C ARG A 226 -17.73 -48.83 8.42
N GLN A 227 -17.41 -47.76 9.14
CA GLN A 227 -18.36 -47.03 9.97
C GLN A 227 -19.16 -46.04 9.11
N TYR A 228 -20.42 -45.83 9.48
CA TYR A 228 -21.32 -44.90 8.81
C TYR A 228 -21.75 -43.80 9.78
N THR A 229 -22.11 -42.63 9.27
CA THR A 229 -23.01 -41.73 9.99
C THR A 229 -24.45 -42.26 9.85
N PRO A 230 -25.40 -41.88 10.72
CA PRO A 230 -26.79 -42.30 10.56
C PRO A 230 -27.36 -42.04 9.16
N SER A 231 -27.14 -40.83 8.61
CA SER A 231 -27.55 -40.49 7.24
C SER A 231 -26.78 -41.29 6.17
N GLY A 232 -25.47 -41.46 6.37
CA GLY A 232 -24.62 -42.21 5.44
C GLY A 232 -24.99 -43.68 5.35
N LEU A 233 -25.49 -44.29 6.44
CA LEU A 233 -25.97 -45.67 6.44
C LEU A 233 -27.25 -45.81 5.61
N GLU A 234 -28.21 -44.90 5.79
CA GLU A 234 -29.43 -44.90 4.98
C GLU A 234 -29.13 -44.73 3.48
N GLU A 235 -28.22 -43.83 3.13
CA GLU A 235 -27.78 -43.62 1.75
C GLU A 235 -27.10 -44.87 1.18
N ALA A 236 -26.27 -45.54 1.98
CA ALA A 236 -25.61 -46.78 1.58
C ALA A 236 -26.59 -47.93 1.36
N LYS A 237 -27.56 -48.11 2.26
CA LYS A 237 -28.66 -49.08 2.09
C LYS A 237 -29.45 -48.80 0.81
N LYS A 238 -29.86 -47.55 0.59
CA LYS A 238 -30.56 -47.14 -0.64
C LYS A 238 -29.73 -47.40 -1.90
N LYS A 239 -28.42 -47.13 -1.87
CA LYS A 239 -27.52 -47.39 -3.00
C LYS A 239 -27.38 -48.89 -3.27
N HIS A 240 -27.27 -49.69 -2.21
CA HIS A 240 -27.23 -51.14 -2.30
C HIS A 240 -28.52 -51.72 -2.87
N ASP A 241 -29.68 -51.29 -2.37
CA ASP A 241 -30.99 -51.75 -2.86
C ASP A 241 -31.21 -51.40 -4.33
N ARG A 242 -30.78 -50.20 -4.75
CA ARG A 242 -30.80 -49.79 -6.16
C ARG A 242 -29.89 -50.66 -7.02
N GLU A 243 -28.68 -50.95 -6.54
CA GLU A 243 -27.73 -51.81 -7.27
C GLU A 243 -28.24 -53.25 -7.36
N ARG A 244 -28.80 -53.78 -6.27
CA ARG A 244 -29.46 -55.09 -6.22
C ARG A 244 -30.60 -55.15 -7.23
N ALA A 245 -31.49 -54.16 -7.24
CA ALA A 245 -32.59 -54.09 -8.20
C ALA A 245 -32.10 -53.99 -9.65
N ARG A 246 -31.01 -53.25 -9.90
CA ARG A 246 -30.38 -53.13 -11.22
C ARG A 246 -29.81 -54.47 -11.70
N ARG A 247 -29.08 -55.19 -10.85
CA ARG A 247 -28.49 -56.50 -11.17
C ARG A 247 -29.57 -57.55 -11.39
N LYS A 248 -30.54 -57.67 -10.49
CA LYS A 248 -31.72 -58.55 -10.66
C LYS A 248 -32.49 -58.31 -11.95
N LYS A 249 -32.56 -57.05 -12.39
CA LYS A 249 -33.23 -56.70 -13.66
C LYS A 249 -32.42 -57.15 -14.88
N ALA A 250 -31.09 -57.16 -14.79
CA ALA A 250 -30.20 -57.61 -15.87
C ALA A 250 -30.09 -59.14 -15.92
N ASP A 251 -29.92 -59.77 -14.76
CA ASP A 251 -29.92 -61.22 -14.56
C ASP A 251 -30.60 -61.51 -13.22
N SER A 252 -31.70 -62.25 -13.23
CA SER A 252 -32.47 -62.56 -12.03
C SER A 252 -31.70 -63.47 -11.05
N ALA A 253 -30.68 -64.17 -11.52
CA ALA A 253 -29.80 -65.00 -10.68
C ALA A 253 -28.68 -64.20 -9.99
N ASP A 254 -28.36 -62.99 -10.46
CA ASP A 254 -27.33 -62.12 -9.88
C ASP A 254 -27.91 -61.23 -8.75
N ASP A 255 -28.26 -61.88 -7.63
CA ASP A 255 -28.68 -61.20 -6.40
C ASP A 255 -27.50 -61.00 -5.44
N ILE A 256 -27.10 -59.75 -5.22
CA ILE A 256 -26.08 -59.38 -4.23
C ILE A 256 -26.53 -59.47 -2.77
N GLY A 257 -27.78 -59.87 -2.53
CA GLY A 257 -28.35 -60.05 -1.19
C GLY A 257 -28.95 -58.78 -0.61
N GLU A 258 -29.22 -58.79 0.70
CA GLU A 258 -29.62 -57.61 1.46
C GLU A 258 -28.40 -56.90 2.03
N PHE A 259 -28.53 -55.59 2.28
CA PHE A 259 -27.44 -54.86 2.89
C PHE A 259 -27.17 -55.43 4.30
N PRO A 260 -25.91 -55.75 4.66
CA PRO A 260 -25.59 -56.34 5.96
C PRO A 260 -26.10 -55.52 7.14
N ASP A 261 -26.50 -56.21 8.21
CA ASP A 261 -26.90 -55.52 9.44
C ASP A 261 -25.71 -54.74 10.02
N TYR A 262 -25.97 -53.48 10.37
CA TYR A 262 -24.96 -52.58 10.90
C TYR A 262 -24.95 -52.64 12.43
N THR A 263 -23.92 -53.24 13.01
CA THR A 263 -23.74 -53.40 14.46
C THR A 263 -22.62 -52.54 15.03
N ASP A 264 -21.78 -51.94 14.18
CA ASP A 264 -20.64 -51.11 14.57
C ASP A 264 -21.04 -49.77 15.20
N ALA A 265 -20.12 -49.19 15.95
CA ALA A 265 -20.25 -47.83 16.46
C ALA A 265 -20.35 -46.80 15.31
N TRP A 266 -21.13 -45.74 15.51
CA TRP A 266 -21.27 -44.66 14.52
C TRP A 266 -19.93 -43.97 14.23
N TYR A 267 -19.75 -43.58 12.97
CA TYR A 267 -18.60 -42.82 12.53
C TYR A 267 -18.59 -41.43 13.17
N ASP A 268 -17.54 -41.14 13.95
CA ASP A 268 -17.27 -39.81 14.51
C ASP A 268 -15.91 -39.32 14.02
N LYS A 269 -15.94 -38.44 13.02
CA LYS A 269 -14.73 -37.84 12.43
C LYS A 269 -13.85 -37.08 13.42
N ARG A 270 -14.38 -36.67 14.59
CA ARG A 270 -13.61 -35.90 15.57
C ARG A 270 -12.57 -36.75 16.30
N LYS A 271 -12.65 -38.08 16.21
CA LYS A 271 -11.64 -38.98 16.80
C LYS A 271 -10.31 -38.82 16.08
N ALA A 272 -9.23 -39.02 16.84
CA ALA A 272 -7.90 -39.13 16.26
C ALA A 272 -7.84 -40.32 15.27
N PRO A 273 -7.03 -40.25 14.20
CA PRO A 273 -6.76 -41.40 13.36
C PRO A 273 -6.21 -42.57 14.18
N HIS A 274 -6.68 -43.78 13.88
CA HIS A 274 -6.14 -44.99 14.52
C HIS A 274 -4.77 -45.32 13.91
N GLU A 275 -3.73 -45.44 14.74
CA GLU A 275 -2.33 -45.61 14.30
C GLU A 275 -2.18 -46.81 13.35
N ASP A 276 -2.76 -47.96 13.72
CA ASP A 276 -2.68 -49.18 12.91
C ASP A 276 -3.79 -49.32 11.85
N CYS A 277 -4.47 -48.25 11.48
CA CYS A 277 -5.53 -48.35 10.48
C CYS A 277 -4.95 -48.77 9.11
N PRO A 278 -5.41 -49.88 8.49
CA PRO A 278 -4.87 -50.36 7.21
C PRO A 278 -5.27 -49.46 6.03
N GLU A 279 -6.32 -48.65 6.19
CA GLU A 279 -6.81 -47.77 5.12
C GLU A 279 -6.02 -46.45 5.08
N CYS A 280 -5.91 -45.76 6.22
CA CYS A 280 -5.24 -44.47 6.28
C CYS A 280 -3.82 -44.51 6.85
N HIS A 281 -3.35 -45.67 7.31
CA HIS A 281 -2.01 -45.89 7.87
C HIS A 281 -1.67 -44.93 9.03
N GLY A 282 -2.67 -44.62 9.87
CA GLY A 282 -2.53 -43.66 10.96
C GLY A 282 -2.52 -42.18 10.54
N HIS A 283 -2.54 -41.87 9.23
CA HIS A 283 -2.50 -40.48 8.77
C HIS A 283 -3.85 -39.76 8.83
N GLY A 284 -4.95 -40.52 8.76
CA GLY A 284 -6.30 -39.94 8.70
C GLY A 284 -6.59 -39.19 7.39
N ILE A 285 -7.58 -38.32 7.45
CA ILE A 285 -8.04 -37.48 6.33
C ILE A 285 -7.78 -36.02 6.68
N GLU A 286 -7.30 -35.24 5.72
CA GLU A 286 -7.14 -33.79 5.88
C GLU A 286 -8.49 -33.07 5.90
N GLU A 287 -8.69 -32.19 6.89
CA GLU A 287 -9.85 -31.31 6.93
C GLU A 287 -9.43 -29.90 7.36
N VAL A 288 -9.76 -28.91 6.53
CA VAL A 288 -9.65 -27.50 6.91
C VAL A 288 -10.82 -27.16 7.84
N PHE A 289 -10.50 -26.66 9.03
CA PHE A 289 -11.50 -26.30 10.04
C PHE A 289 -11.33 -24.85 10.47
N PHE A 290 -12.43 -24.10 10.45
CA PHE A 290 -12.49 -22.74 10.96
C PHE A 290 -13.19 -22.74 12.31
N ASN A 291 -12.57 -22.16 13.34
CA ASN A 291 -13.20 -21.96 14.64
C ASN A 291 -14.32 -20.92 14.55
N ASP A 292 -15.23 -20.96 15.51
CA ASP A 292 -16.33 -19.99 15.60
C ASP A 292 -15.78 -18.60 15.97
N THR A 293 -15.86 -17.67 15.01
CA THR A 293 -15.32 -16.33 15.15
C THR A 293 -16.14 -15.41 16.05
N ARG A 294 -17.30 -15.85 16.54
CA ARG A 294 -18.11 -15.08 17.51
C ARG A 294 -17.49 -15.03 18.91
N ASN A 295 -16.65 -16.01 19.23
CA ASN A 295 -16.10 -16.22 20.58
C ASN A 295 -14.56 -16.22 20.59
N LEU A 296 -13.94 -15.35 19.77
CA LEU A 296 -12.48 -15.25 19.67
C LEU A 296 -11.84 -14.69 20.94
N SER A 297 -10.64 -15.19 21.25
CA SER A 297 -9.78 -14.64 22.31
C SER A 297 -9.43 -13.16 22.03
N PRO A 298 -9.02 -12.38 23.04
CA PRO A 298 -8.59 -11.00 22.82
C PRO A 298 -7.48 -10.85 21.76
N ALA A 299 -6.53 -11.81 21.72
CA ALA A 299 -5.46 -11.83 20.73
C ALA A 299 -5.98 -12.18 19.32
N ALA A 300 -6.85 -13.21 19.21
CA ALA A 300 -7.46 -13.56 17.94
C ALA A 300 -8.35 -12.43 17.38
N ARG A 301 -9.08 -11.71 18.23
CA ARG A 301 -9.87 -10.53 17.84
C ARG A 301 -9.03 -9.39 17.31
N LEU A 302 -7.82 -9.20 17.85
CA LEU A 302 -6.89 -8.19 17.37
C LEU A 302 -6.37 -8.52 15.97
N VAL A 303 -6.09 -9.80 15.71
CA VAL A 303 -5.48 -10.25 14.44
C VAL A 303 -6.51 -10.47 13.34
N TYR A 304 -7.74 -10.89 13.67
CA TYR A 304 -8.79 -11.20 12.71
C TYR A 304 -9.37 -9.94 12.04
N CYS A 305 -9.25 -9.86 10.72
CA CYS A 305 -9.72 -8.74 9.91
C CYS A 305 -11.04 -9.02 9.17
N GLY A 306 -11.51 -10.27 9.18
CA GLY A 306 -12.74 -10.68 8.49
C GLY A 306 -12.53 -11.89 7.58
N VAL A 307 -13.51 -12.09 6.69
CA VAL A 307 -13.55 -13.21 5.75
C VAL A 307 -13.92 -12.70 4.36
N LYS A 308 -13.29 -13.26 3.34
CA LYS A 308 -13.62 -13.07 1.94
C LYS A 308 -14.08 -14.39 1.33
N VAL A 309 -15.26 -14.40 0.72
CA VAL A 309 -15.79 -15.58 0.02
C VAL A 309 -15.42 -15.46 -1.45
N GLY A 310 -14.56 -16.36 -1.92
CA GLY A 310 -14.12 -16.47 -3.31
C GLY A 310 -14.74 -17.68 -4.02
N LYS A 311 -14.36 -17.87 -5.29
CA LYS A 311 -14.75 -19.05 -6.08
C LYS A 311 -14.16 -20.35 -5.54
N GLU A 312 -12.95 -20.27 -5.00
CA GLU A 312 -12.19 -21.40 -4.42
C GLU A 312 -12.55 -21.67 -2.95
N GLY A 313 -13.47 -20.91 -2.36
CA GLY A 313 -13.92 -21.07 -0.97
C GLY A 313 -13.69 -19.83 -0.11
N ILE A 314 -13.48 -20.06 1.18
CA ILE A 314 -13.43 -19.03 2.22
C ILE A 314 -11.96 -18.67 2.50
N GLU A 315 -11.62 -17.39 2.36
CA GLU A 315 -10.32 -16.82 2.71
C GLU A 315 -10.46 -16.02 4.02
N VAL A 316 -9.68 -16.38 5.04
CA VAL A 316 -9.66 -15.64 6.31
C VAL A 316 -8.62 -14.54 6.23
N LEU A 317 -9.04 -13.31 6.49
CA LEU A 317 -8.17 -12.14 6.47
C LEU A 317 -7.61 -11.90 7.88
N MET A 318 -6.29 -11.73 7.96
CA MET A 318 -5.57 -11.51 9.22
C MET A 318 -4.55 -10.39 9.07
N LEU A 319 -4.17 -9.77 10.19
CA LEU A 319 -3.01 -8.88 10.24
C LEU A 319 -1.72 -9.65 9.91
N SER A 320 -0.79 -8.97 9.25
CA SER A 320 0.50 -9.54 8.87
C SER A 320 1.44 -9.61 10.08
N LYS A 321 1.78 -10.85 10.47
CA LYS A 321 2.78 -11.15 11.50
C LYS A 321 4.16 -10.58 11.15
N GLU A 322 4.56 -10.69 9.89
CA GLU A 322 5.83 -10.14 9.39
C GLU A 322 5.91 -8.63 9.56
N ARG A 323 4.86 -7.89 9.17
CA ARG A 323 4.84 -6.43 9.37
C ARG A 323 4.87 -6.03 10.83
N ALA A 324 4.21 -6.79 11.71
CA ALA A 324 4.27 -6.57 13.14
C ALA A 324 5.68 -6.81 13.69
N MET A 325 6.37 -7.86 13.23
CA MET A 325 7.78 -8.12 13.60
C MET A 325 8.71 -6.99 13.12
N ASP A 326 8.57 -6.54 11.88
CA ASP A 326 9.38 -5.46 11.33
C ASP A 326 9.21 -4.16 12.12
N ASN A 327 7.96 -3.81 12.45
CA ASN A 327 7.66 -2.62 13.22
C ASN A 327 8.21 -2.71 14.65
N LEU A 328 8.07 -3.88 15.30
CA LEU A 328 8.62 -4.12 16.62
C LEU A 328 10.16 -4.05 16.62
N ALA A 329 10.80 -4.66 15.64
CA ALA A 329 12.26 -4.63 15.51
C ALA A 329 12.80 -3.22 15.21
N ARG A 330 12.06 -2.40 14.44
CA ARG A 330 12.37 -0.97 14.26
C ARG A 330 12.22 -0.19 15.57
N ALA A 331 11.13 -0.41 16.31
CA ALA A 331 10.89 0.26 17.59
C ALA A 331 11.97 -0.07 18.64
N LEU A 332 12.47 -1.31 18.64
CA LEU A 332 13.56 -1.76 19.50
C LEU A 332 14.97 -1.35 19.00
N GLY A 333 15.06 -0.65 17.85
CA GLY A 333 16.34 -0.21 17.29
C GLY A 333 17.23 -1.35 16.78
N LEU A 334 16.67 -2.53 16.49
CA LEU A 334 17.43 -3.68 15.99
C LEU A 334 17.95 -3.43 14.55
N PHE A 335 17.30 -2.54 13.81
CA PHE A 335 17.76 -2.10 12.50
C PHE A 335 18.44 -0.74 12.63
N LYS A 336 19.75 -0.69 12.36
CA LYS A 336 20.43 0.57 12.06
C LYS A 336 20.04 0.98 10.65
N GLU A 337 19.29 2.06 10.50
CA GLU A 337 19.17 2.69 9.19
C GLU A 337 20.57 3.14 8.79
N LYS A 338 21.15 2.53 7.74
CA LYS A 338 22.42 3.00 7.19
C LYS A 338 22.22 4.46 6.82
N ASP A 339 23.04 5.32 7.39
CA ASP A 339 23.16 6.68 6.90
C ASP A 339 23.42 6.59 5.40
N VAL A 340 22.45 7.05 4.62
CA VAL A 340 22.68 7.30 3.21
C VAL A 340 23.73 8.39 3.18
N GLU A 341 24.99 8.00 2.99
CA GLU A 341 26.06 8.86 2.52
C GLU A 341 25.56 9.39 1.18
N VAL A 342 25.03 10.61 1.21
CA VAL A 342 24.72 11.34 -0.01
C VAL A 342 26.09 11.68 -0.60
N ASN A 343 26.54 10.87 -1.55
CA ASN A 343 27.76 11.13 -2.28
C ASN A 343 27.48 12.32 -3.22
N ILE A 344 27.73 13.55 -2.74
CA ILE A 344 27.49 14.79 -3.49
C ILE A 344 28.47 14.95 -4.67
N ASN A 345 29.52 14.13 -4.75
CA ASN A 345 30.51 14.21 -5.82
C ASN A 345 30.29 13.16 -6.91
N MET A 346 29.70 13.57 -8.04
CA MET A 346 30.03 12.97 -9.34
C MET A 346 29.98 13.97 -10.52
N VAL A 347 29.94 15.27 -10.27
CA VAL A 347 30.12 16.28 -11.32
C VAL A 347 31.05 17.35 -10.76
N SER A 348 32.21 17.55 -11.39
CA SER A 348 33.13 18.61 -10.99
C SER A 348 32.42 19.96 -11.13
N GLY A 349 32.83 20.98 -10.37
CA GLY A 349 32.26 22.33 -10.50
C GLY A 349 32.37 22.83 -11.95
N GLU A 350 33.46 22.48 -12.63
CA GLU A 350 33.75 22.81 -14.02
C GLU A 350 32.77 22.13 -15.00
N ASP A 351 32.43 20.86 -14.79
CA ASP A 351 31.41 20.16 -15.57
C ASP A 351 30.00 20.76 -15.36
N LEU A 352 29.71 21.23 -14.15
CA LEU A 352 28.45 21.94 -13.84
C LEU A 352 28.37 23.28 -14.58
N TYR A 353 29.45 24.06 -14.57
CA TYR A 353 29.55 25.31 -15.34
C TYR A 353 29.40 25.06 -16.84
N ARG A 354 30.07 24.03 -17.39
CA ARG A 354 29.93 23.66 -18.81
C ARG A 354 28.50 23.29 -19.18
N ILE A 355 27.83 22.46 -18.37
CA ILE A 355 26.42 22.07 -18.60
C ILE A 355 25.49 23.28 -18.51
N TYR A 356 25.77 24.23 -17.61
CA TYR A 356 25.02 25.45 -17.46
C TYR A 356 25.19 26.38 -18.67
N GLU A 357 26.42 26.59 -19.13
CA GLU A 357 26.74 27.40 -20.31
C GLU A 357 26.09 26.85 -21.57
N ASP A 358 26.16 25.53 -21.79
CA ASP A 358 25.51 24.87 -22.92
C ASP A 358 23.99 25.08 -22.92
N LYS A 359 23.36 24.97 -21.75
CA LYS A 359 21.91 25.22 -21.61
C LYS A 359 21.57 26.68 -21.85
N MET A 360 22.40 27.61 -21.37
CA MET A 360 22.20 29.04 -21.61
C MET A 360 22.41 29.41 -23.08
N HIS A 361 23.35 28.77 -23.77
CA HIS A 361 23.55 28.93 -25.20
C HIS A 361 22.36 28.40 -25.99
N GLN A 362 21.87 27.20 -25.66
CA GLN A 362 20.67 26.61 -26.28
C GLN A 362 19.38 27.40 -26.02
N ALA A 363 19.27 28.05 -24.87
CA ALA A 363 18.15 28.93 -24.56
C ALA A 363 18.22 30.22 -25.38
N ARG A 364 19.41 30.83 -25.49
CA ARG A 364 19.65 32.02 -26.33
C ARG A 364 19.40 31.74 -27.81
N THR A 365 19.88 30.62 -28.35
CA THR A 365 19.63 30.25 -29.74
C THR A 365 18.15 29.96 -30.02
N ARG A 366 17.45 29.27 -29.10
CA ARG A 366 16.00 29.09 -29.20
C ARG A 366 15.24 30.41 -29.15
N GLN A 367 15.65 31.32 -28.27
CA GLN A 367 15.02 32.63 -28.15
C GLN A 367 15.27 33.49 -29.40
N ALA A 368 16.49 33.48 -29.95
CA ALA A 368 16.83 34.14 -31.21
C ALA A 368 16.02 33.58 -32.39
N ALA A 369 15.88 32.26 -32.49
CA ALA A 369 15.06 31.60 -33.52
C ALA A 369 13.57 31.95 -33.39
N VAL A 370 13.04 32.03 -32.17
CA VAL A 370 11.65 32.46 -31.93
C VAL A 370 11.46 33.93 -32.29
N LEU A 371 12.47 34.78 -32.04
CA LEU A 371 12.42 36.20 -32.38
C LEU A 371 12.56 36.44 -33.89
N SER A 372 13.35 35.62 -34.61
CA SER A 372 13.44 35.66 -36.07
C SER A 372 12.16 35.12 -36.73
N GLU A 373 11.58 34.02 -36.24
CA GLU A 373 10.27 33.52 -36.71
C GLU A 373 9.14 34.53 -36.49
N ARG A 374 9.26 35.41 -35.48
CA ARG A 374 8.30 36.47 -35.18
C ARG A 374 8.61 37.79 -35.89
N GLY A 375 9.65 37.84 -36.73
CA GLY A 375 10.00 39.02 -37.52
C GLY A 375 10.51 40.22 -36.70
N LEU A 376 11.05 39.97 -35.50
CA LEU A 376 11.47 41.02 -34.56
C LEU A 376 12.99 41.26 -34.55
N ILE A 377 13.77 40.54 -35.36
CA ILE A 377 15.21 40.73 -35.55
C ILE A 377 15.55 40.46 -37.02
N GLU A 378 16.16 41.44 -37.72
CA GLU A 378 16.81 41.24 -39.04
C GLU A 378 18.23 40.66 -38.83
N ASP A 379 18.63 39.76 -39.72
CA ASP A 379 19.86 38.95 -39.69
C ASP A 379 21.08 39.61 -39.00
N ALA A 380 21.26 39.31 -37.72
CA ALA A 380 22.54 39.54 -37.05
C ALA A 380 23.50 38.43 -37.47
N THR A 381 24.38 38.75 -38.42
CA THR A 381 25.60 37.98 -38.70
C THR A 381 26.38 37.77 -37.40
N PRO A 382 26.94 36.56 -37.16
CA PRO A 382 27.72 36.32 -35.96
C PRO A 382 29.00 37.16 -36.04
N ALA A 383 29.08 38.19 -35.19
CA ALA A 383 30.28 38.97 -35.02
C ALA A 383 31.40 38.06 -34.52
N ALA A 384 32.48 37.98 -35.31
CA ALA A 384 33.75 37.44 -34.89
C ALA A 384 34.21 38.24 -33.66
N SER A 385 34.25 37.59 -32.49
CA SER A 385 35.00 38.09 -31.35
C SER A 385 36.48 37.98 -31.68
N GLY A 386 37.09 39.13 -31.99
CA GLY A 386 38.53 39.27 -32.05
C GLY A 386 39.13 39.00 -30.67
N ASP A 387 40.12 38.11 -30.67
CA ASP A 387 41.09 38.01 -29.59
C ASP A 387 41.97 39.27 -29.61
N GLU A 388 41.85 40.11 -28.58
CA GLU A 388 42.88 41.07 -28.19
C GLU A 388 43.26 40.80 -26.73
N ASP A 389 44.47 40.26 -26.59
CA ASP A 389 45.43 40.29 -25.49
C ASP A 389 44.98 40.60 -24.05
N GLU A 390 45.20 39.63 -23.15
CA GLU A 390 45.70 39.95 -21.80
C GLU A 390 46.63 38.85 -21.23
N GLN A 391 47.94 39.10 -21.40
CA GLN A 391 49.04 38.86 -20.44
C GLN A 391 49.34 37.42 -19.96
N GLN A 392 50.35 36.81 -20.59
CA GLN A 392 51.14 35.73 -20.00
C GLN A 392 52.13 36.28 -18.95
N PRO A 393 52.25 35.66 -17.76
CA PRO A 393 53.35 35.96 -16.85
C PRO A 393 54.64 35.28 -17.31
N GLN A 394 55.73 36.04 -17.25
CA GLN A 394 57.09 35.64 -17.60
C GLN A 394 57.62 34.52 -16.69
N GLU A 395 58.17 33.45 -17.27
CA GLU A 395 59.10 32.56 -16.58
C GLU A 395 60.55 33.11 -16.70
N PRO A 396 61.36 33.07 -15.63
CA PRO A 396 62.71 33.60 -15.65
C PRO A 396 63.71 32.62 -16.27
N GLU A 397 64.60 33.18 -17.09
CA GLU A 397 65.81 32.54 -17.62
C GLU A 397 66.67 31.91 -16.51
N SER A 398 66.94 30.60 -16.61
CA SER A 398 68.07 29.97 -15.94
C SER A 398 69.25 29.90 -16.90
N THR A 399 70.25 30.73 -16.66
CA THR A 399 71.58 30.66 -17.25
C THR A 399 72.49 29.76 -16.40
N ASP A 400 73.06 28.75 -17.08
CA ASP A 400 74.34 28.07 -16.90
C ASP A 400 75.07 28.07 -15.54
N SER A 401 75.29 26.87 -14.99
CA SER A 401 76.59 26.31 -14.51
C SER A 401 76.44 24.89 -13.98
#